data_AF-A0A1A6B3I0-F1
#
_entry.id   AF-A0A1A6B3I0-F1
#
_cell.length_a   1.000
_cell.length_b   1.000
_cell.length_c   1.000
_cell.angle_alpha   90.00
_cell.angle_beta   90.00
_cell.angle_gamma   90.00
#
_symmetry.space_group_name_H-M   'P 1'
#
loop_
_entity.id
_entity.type
_entity.pdbx_description
1 polymer ?
#
loop_
_entity_poly.entity_id
_entity_poly.type
_entity_poly.pdbx_seq_one_letter_code
_entity_poly.pdbx_strand_id
1 'polypeptide(L)'
;MNLNYSLCQNIDVATTNLWQLRNDTCRIRWNDIVIAQDYFCWLNNAIFADYSTITFLLKSMPDINQFDLRPIYCIMRSSLEKYADILNLYIKGKPYYAYMNYLNCYSASRTFKANGEIDIATNKSKEADEYKNIVKQTFNTDTCNRTTRYYLLGEFNKLPQLDNIPFVLEFNRNIANLDSRLSQILHNNVESNISSNFKKTNEIIKSIHYMMYISLCLFQIHYNWYTLQINQGLQYLKNAINIINDNQAIQNL
;
A
#
# COMPACT_ATOMS: atom_id res chain seq x y z
N MET A 1 -7.39 16.61 20.25
CA MET A 1 -8.23 16.17 19.12
C MET A 1 -8.52 14.68 19.28
N ASN A 2 -9.79 14.28 19.34
CA ASN A 2 -10.15 12.87 19.57
C ASN A 2 -10.58 12.24 18.24
N LEU A 3 -9.70 11.42 17.64
CA LEU A 3 -10.19 10.40 16.71
C LEU A 3 -11.21 9.54 17.47
N ASN A 4 -12.31 9.21 16.81
CA ASN A 4 -13.36 8.41 17.41
C ASN A 4 -12.74 7.12 18.01
N TYR A 5 -12.98 6.90 19.30
CA TYR A 5 -12.42 5.77 20.02
C TYR A 5 -12.79 4.43 19.37
N SER A 6 -14.04 4.30 18.92
CA SER A 6 -14.52 3.11 18.20
C SER A 6 -13.78 2.95 16.87
N LEU A 7 -13.55 4.05 16.15
CA LEU A 7 -12.77 4.01 14.91
C LEU A 7 -11.34 3.52 15.18
N CYS A 8 -10.63 4.13 16.14
CA CYS A 8 -9.29 3.71 16.52
C CYS A 8 -9.24 2.24 16.95
N GLN A 9 -10.16 1.80 17.80
CA GLN A 9 -10.22 0.44 18.29
C GLN A 9 -10.42 -0.58 17.17
N ASN A 10 -11.37 -0.34 16.25
CA ASN A 10 -11.59 -1.24 15.10
C ASN A 10 -10.30 -1.40 14.28
N ILE A 11 -9.52 -0.32 14.13
CA ILE A 11 -8.35 -0.35 13.27
C ILE A 11 -7.13 -0.93 13.96
N ASP A 12 -6.96 -0.67 15.26
CA ASP A 12 -5.90 -1.28 16.06
C ASP A 12 -6.08 -2.81 16.08
N VAL A 13 -7.33 -3.29 16.19
CA VAL A 13 -7.65 -4.72 16.10
C VAL A 13 -7.41 -5.26 14.69
N ALA A 14 -7.85 -4.55 13.63
CA ALA A 14 -7.57 -4.95 12.25
C ALA A 14 -6.06 -5.07 11.98
N THR A 15 -5.29 -4.08 12.43
CA THR A 15 -3.83 -4.03 12.28
C THR A 15 -3.14 -5.14 13.07
N THR A 16 -3.62 -5.43 14.27
CA THR A 16 -3.11 -6.55 15.09
C THR A 16 -3.34 -7.90 14.42
N ASN A 17 -4.54 -8.13 13.87
CA ASN A 17 -4.85 -9.36 13.15
C ASN A 17 -3.99 -9.52 11.89
N LEU A 18 -3.69 -8.42 11.20
CA LEU A 18 -2.79 -8.42 10.05
C LEU A 18 -1.32 -8.60 10.42
N TRP A 19 -0.92 -8.10 11.58
CA TRP A 19 0.42 -8.36 12.10
C TRP A 19 0.60 -9.83 12.48
N GLN A 20 -0.42 -10.46 13.07
CA GLN A 20 -0.45 -11.91 13.28
C GLN A 20 -0.37 -12.66 11.95
N LEU A 21 -1.16 -12.24 10.94
CA LEU A 21 -1.09 -12.78 9.59
C LEU A 21 0.33 -12.69 9.00
N ARG A 22 1.04 -11.59 9.23
CA ARG A 22 2.43 -11.41 8.78
C ARG A 22 3.38 -12.43 9.42
N ASN A 23 3.17 -12.79 10.67
CA ASN A 23 3.97 -13.83 11.31
C ASN A 23 3.70 -15.20 10.68
N ASP A 24 2.46 -15.45 10.24
CA ASP A 24 2.07 -16.66 9.52
C ASP A 24 2.60 -16.67 8.08
N THR A 25 2.60 -15.54 7.36
CA THR A 25 3.13 -15.44 5.98
C THR A 25 4.61 -15.72 5.88
N CYS A 26 5.37 -15.57 6.97
CA CYS A 26 6.79 -15.92 7.01
C CYS A 26 7.03 -17.43 6.90
N ARG A 27 6.00 -18.25 7.11
CA ARG A 27 6.10 -19.72 7.11
C ARG A 27 5.35 -20.38 5.95
N ILE A 28 4.49 -19.63 5.27
CA ILE A 28 3.62 -20.15 4.21
C ILE A 28 4.19 -19.82 2.85
N ARG A 29 4.13 -20.79 1.94
CA ARG A 29 4.55 -20.64 0.55
C ARG A 29 3.35 -20.61 -0.38
N TRP A 30 3.41 -19.73 -1.38
CA TRP A 30 2.50 -19.68 -2.52
C TRP A 30 3.33 -19.80 -3.80
N ASN A 31 3.10 -20.84 -4.61
CA ASN A 31 3.94 -21.17 -5.77
C ASN A 31 5.44 -21.21 -5.42
N ASP A 32 5.79 -21.95 -4.36
CA ASP A 32 7.14 -22.09 -3.77
C ASP A 32 7.77 -20.82 -3.16
N ILE A 33 7.11 -19.66 -3.26
CA ILE A 33 7.56 -18.38 -2.72
C ILE A 33 6.99 -18.17 -1.32
N VAL A 34 7.83 -17.82 -0.35
CA VAL A 34 7.36 -17.41 0.99
C VAL A 34 6.54 -16.12 0.84
N ILE A 35 5.28 -16.13 1.27
CA ILE A 35 4.35 -15.00 1.06
C ILE A 35 4.92 -13.69 1.61
N ALA A 36 5.59 -13.73 2.77
CA ALA A 36 6.23 -12.55 3.37
C ALA A 36 7.32 -11.90 2.50
N GLN A 37 7.87 -12.63 1.53
CA GLN A 37 8.90 -12.14 0.60
C GLN A 37 8.30 -11.63 -0.73
N ASP A 38 7.00 -11.81 -0.95
CA ASP A 38 6.35 -11.34 -2.17
C ASP A 38 5.98 -9.86 -2.08
N TYR A 39 6.13 -9.16 -3.22
CA TYR A 39 5.91 -7.71 -3.30
C TYR A 39 4.47 -7.32 -2.96
N PHE A 40 3.49 -8.16 -3.31
CA PHE A 40 2.09 -7.91 -3.02
C PHE A 40 1.83 -7.88 -1.51
N CYS A 41 2.44 -8.80 -0.76
CA CYS A 41 2.40 -8.81 0.71
C CYS A 41 3.12 -7.60 1.31
N TRP A 42 4.29 -7.24 0.77
CA TRP A 42 5.04 -6.06 1.22
C TRP A 42 4.24 -4.76 1.02
N LEU A 43 3.61 -4.57 -0.14
CA LEU A 43 2.79 -3.39 -0.44
C LEU A 43 1.60 -3.26 0.51
N ASN A 44 0.90 -4.38 0.78
CA ASN A 44 -0.18 -4.40 1.76
C ASN A 44 0.33 -3.88 3.11
N ASN A 45 1.37 -4.50 3.67
CA ASN A 45 1.95 -4.10 4.95
C ASN A 45 2.39 -2.63 4.97
N ALA A 46 2.92 -2.14 3.86
CA ALA A 46 3.38 -0.76 3.75
C ALA A 46 2.24 0.26 3.77
N ILE A 47 1.05 -0.06 3.23
CA ILE A 47 -0.15 0.79 3.36
C ILE A 47 -0.62 0.85 4.83
N PHE A 48 -0.58 -0.27 5.57
CA PHE A 48 -0.90 -0.26 7.01
C PHE A 48 0.10 0.58 7.82
N ALA A 49 1.39 0.51 7.49
CA ALA A 49 2.42 1.34 8.13
C ALA A 49 2.22 2.85 7.85
N ASP A 50 1.86 3.21 6.62
CA ASP A 50 1.51 4.60 6.28
C ASP A 50 0.32 5.08 7.12
N TYR A 51 -0.71 4.24 7.29
CA TYR A 51 -1.86 4.55 8.15
C TYR A 51 -1.47 4.79 9.61
N SER A 52 -0.66 3.90 10.19
CA SER A 52 -0.14 4.08 11.55
C SER A 52 0.64 5.39 11.68
N THR A 53 1.38 5.77 10.64
CA THR A 53 2.13 7.03 10.62
C THR A 53 1.19 8.24 10.55
N ILE A 54 0.20 8.23 9.65
CA ILE A 54 -0.80 9.30 9.54
C ILE A 54 -1.55 9.47 10.87
N THR A 55 -2.02 8.39 11.48
CA THR A 55 -2.74 8.47 12.75
C THR A 55 -1.89 8.95 13.90
N PHE A 56 -0.64 8.51 14.00
CA PHE A 56 0.29 9.01 14.99
C PHE A 56 0.48 10.52 14.87
N LEU A 57 0.70 11.01 13.64
CA LEU A 57 0.81 12.44 13.37
C LEU A 57 -0.45 13.18 13.81
N LEU A 58 -1.63 12.72 13.38
CA LEU A 58 -2.91 13.34 13.73
C LEU A 58 -3.19 13.35 15.24
N LYS A 59 -2.86 12.28 15.97
CA LYS A 59 -3.03 12.19 17.43
C LYS A 59 -2.05 13.07 18.19
N SER A 60 -0.86 13.28 17.65
CA SER A 60 0.19 14.09 18.29
C SER A 60 -0.05 15.60 18.13
N MET A 61 -1.13 16.01 17.45
CA MET A 61 -1.40 17.41 17.12
C MET A 61 -2.53 17.98 17.99
N PRO A 62 -2.27 19.07 18.73
CA PRO A 62 -3.28 19.68 19.59
C PRO A 62 -4.35 20.45 18.80
N ASP A 63 -3.99 21.11 17.69
CA ASP A 63 -4.92 21.85 16.81
C ASP A 63 -4.64 21.52 15.33
N ILE A 64 -5.56 20.79 14.71
CA ILE A 64 -5.43 20.38 13.30
C ILE A 64 -5.68 21.50 12.31
N ASN A 65 -6.42 22.55 12.70
CA ASN A 65 -6.69 23.67 11.81
C ASN A 65 -5.41 24.43 11.52
N GLN A 66 -4.51 24.53 12.50
CA GLN A 66 -3.24 25.25 12.35
C GLN A 66 -2.12 24.38 11.77
N PHE A 67 -2.40 23.11 11.49
CA PHE A 67 -1.38 22.17 11.02
C PHE A 67 -1.22 22.19 9.50
N ASP A 68 0.04 22.13 9.05
CA ASP A 68 0.38 21.92 7.66
C ASP A 68 0.15 20.47 7.27
N LEU A 69 -0.93 20.18 6.54
CA LEU A 69 -1.28 18.83 6.11
C LEU A 69 -0.34 18.24 5.03
N ARG A 70 0.64 18.98 4.49
CA ARG A 70 1.54 18.50 3.43
C ARG A 70 2.25 17.18 3.77
N PRO A 71 2.81 16.94 4.98
CA PRO A 71 3.40 15.65 5.32
C PRO A 71 2.40 14.50 5.25
N ILE A 72 1.15 14.75 5.66
CA ILE A 72 0.07 13.75 5.60
C ILE A 72 -0.30 13.48 4.14
N TYR A 73 -0.38 14.51 3.29
CA TYR A 73 -0.61 14.34 1.86
C TYR A 73 0.52 13.59 1.15
N CYS A 74 1.78 13.81 1.53
CA CYS A 74 2.92 13.04 1.04
C CYS A 74 2.77 11.56 1.34
N ILE A 75 2.44 11.21 2.60
CA ILE A 75 2.25 9.81 3.01
C ILE A 75 1.04 9.22 2.26
N MET A 76 -0.07 9.94 2.19
CA MET A 76 -1.28 9.52 1.48
C MET A 76 -1.01 9.24 -0.01
N ARG A 77 -0.22 10.09 -0.68
CA ARG A 77 0.19 9.85 -2.06
C ARG A 77 1.07 8.61 -2.18
N SER A 78 1.98 8.40 -1.23
CA SER A 78 2.78 7.17 -1.18
C SER A 78 1.90 5.92 -0.99
N SER A 79 0.86 5.98 -0.17
CA SER A 79 -0.12 4.89 -0.04
C SER A 79 -0.89 4.64 -1.33
N LEU A 80 -1.24 5.71 -2.05
CA LEU A 80 -1.94 5.64 -3.32
C LEU A 80 -1.11 4.95 -4.41
N GLU A 81 0.19 5.26 -4.48
CA GLU A 81 1.13 4.58 -5.36
C GLU A 81 1.22 3.08 -5.04
N LYS A 82 1.37 2.73 -3.75
CA LYS A 82 1.38 1.33 -3.30
C LYS A 82 0.09 0.60 -3.64
N TYR A 83 -1.05 1.28 -3.48
CA TYR A 83 -2.36 0.72 -3.79
C TYR A 83 -2.55 0.51 -5.30
N ALA A 84 -2.11 1.47 -6.12
CA ALA A 84 -2.10 1.32 -7.56
C ALA A 84 -1.21 0.15 -7.99
N ASP A 85 -0.05 -0.03 -7.36
CA ASP A 85 0.81 -1.20 -7.57
C ASP A 85 0.05 -2.50 -7.27
N ILE A 86 -0.64 -2.59 -6.13
CA ILE A 86 -1.46 -3.76 -5.74
C ILE A 86 -2.52 -4.08 -6.81
N LEU A 87 -3.27 -3.08 -7.27
CA LEU A 87 -4.29 -3.28 -8.30
C LEU A 87 -3.68 -3.86 -9.58
N ASN A 88 -2.56 -3.30 -10.01
CA ASN A 88 -1.88 -3.76 -11.22
C ASN A 88 -1.31 -5.18 -11.08
N LEU A 89 -0.70 -5.49 -9.93
CA LEU A 89 -0.22 -6.84 -9.64
C LEU A 89 -1.35 -7.85 -9.63
N TYR A 90 -2.48 -7.49 -9.01
CA TYR A 90 -3.68 -8.31 -8.99
C TYR A 90 -4.19 -8.60 -10.41
N ILE A 91 -4.37 -7.56 -11.23
CA ILE A 91 -4.86 -7.69 -12.61
C ILE A 91 -3.93 -8.57 -13.45
N LYS A 92 -2.61 -8.44 -13.26
CA LYS A 92 -1.62 -9.23 -14.01
C LYS A 92 -1.50 -10.66 -13.52
N GLY A 93 -1.93 -10.96 -12.29
CA GLY A 93 -1.96 -12.32 -11.72
C GLY A 93 -0.60 -13.00 -11.63
N LYS A 94 0.50 -12.24 -11.70
CA LYS A 94 1.87 -12.78 -11.80
C LYS A 94 2.70 -12.41 -10.57
N PRO A 95 3.44 -13.36 -9.96
CA PRO A 95 4.33 -13.08 -8.83
C PRO A 95 5.39 -12.04 -9.20
N TYR A 96 5.61 -11.09 -8.30
CA TYR A 96 6.67 -10.08 -8.45
C TYR A 96 7.98 -10.48 -7.75
N TYR A 97 8.00 -11.64 -7.09
CA TYR A 97 9.17 -12.19 -6.41
C TYR A 97 10.46 -12.12 -7.23
N ALA A 98 10.43 -12.51 -8.50
CA ALA A 98 11.60 -12.47 -9.36
C ALA A 98 12.13 -11.04 -9.52
N TYR A 99 11.24 -10.05 -9.61
CA TYR A 99 11.63 -8.65 -9.70
C TYR A 99 12.21 -8.13 -8.38
N MET A 100 11.65 -8.52 -7.25
CA MET A 100 12.18 -8.15 -5.93
C MET A 100 13.57 -8.74 -5.69
N ASN A 101 13.79 -10.01 -6.05
CA ASN A 101 15.12 -10.61 -5.91
C ASN A 101 16.13 -10.02 -6.89
N TYR A 102 15.71 -9.68 -8.10
CA TYR A 102 16.53 -8.88 -9.00
C TYR A 102 17.00 -7.58 -8.32
N LEU A 103 16.08 -6.80 -7.73
CA LEU A 103 16.43 -5.55 -7.05
C LEU A 103 17.33 -5.76 -5.82
N ASN A 104 17.04 -6.78 -5.01
CA ASN A 104 17.82 -7.11 -3.83
C ASN A 104 19.25 -7.51 -4.20
N CYS A 105 19.42 -8.42 -5.15
CA CYS A 105 20.73 -8.87 -5.63
C CYS A 105 21.49 -7.72 -6.31
N TYR A 106 20.80 -6.91 -7.11
CA TYR A 106 21.37 -5.73 -7.77
C TYR A 106 21.88 -4.69 -6.76
N SER A 107 21.08 -4.40 -5.72
CA SER A 107 21.45 -3.47 -4.66
C SER A 107 22.60 -4.02 -3.82
N ALA A 108 22.52 -5.29 -3.41
CA ALA A 108 23.58 -5.96 -2.66
C ALA A 108 24.91 -5.96 -3.42
N SER A 109 24.89 -6.28 -4.72
CA SER A 109 26.08 -6.23 -5.58
C SER A 109 26.77 -4.86 -5.54
N ARG A 110 26.00 -3.78 -5.61
CA ARG A 110 26.54 -2.41 -5.52
C ARG A 110 27.12 -2.10 -4.15
N THR A 111 26.45 -2.51 -3.07
CA THR A 111 26.93 -2.32 -1.70
C THR A 111 28.24 -3.06 -1.45
N PHE A 112 28.31 -4.35 -1.78
CA PHE A 112 29.52 -5.15 -1.63
C PHE A 112 30.67 -4.60 -2.49
N LYS A 113 30.38 -4.13 -3.71
CA LYS A 113 31.39 -3.51 -4.57
C LYS A 113 31.94 -2.22 -3.95
N ALA A 114 31.09 -1.39 -3.35
CA ALA A 114 31.51 -0.18 -2.66
C ALA A 114 32.36 -0.47 -1.41
N ASN A 115 32.11 -1.59 -0.75
CA ASN A 115 32.89 -2.06 0.40
C ASN A 115 34.19 -2.80 0.03
N GLY A 116 34.49 -2.98 -1.26
CA GLY A 116 35.68 -3.71 -1.72
C GLY A 116 35.53 -5.23 -1.76
N GLU A 117 34.35 -5.77 -1.49
CA GLU A 117 34.03 -7.21 -1.49
C GLU A 117 33.68 -7.68 -2.92
N ILE A 118 34.67 -7.62 -3.83
CA ILE A 118 34.47 -7.78 -5.29
C ILE A 118 33.89 -9.16 -5.66
N ASP A 119 34.34 -10.24 -5.01
CA ASP A 119 33.87 -11.60 -5.33
C ASP A 119 32.39 -11.78 -4.99
N ILE A 120 31.97 -11.29 -3.82
CA ILE A 120 30.56 -11.32 -3.38
C ILE A 120 29.71 -10.44 -4.29
N ALA A 121 30.21 -9.25 -4.63
CA ALA A 121 29.53 -8.35 -5.55
C ALA A 121 29.30 -8.99 -6.92
N THR A 122 30.27 -9.75 -7.42
CA THR A 122 30.21 -10.45 -8.71
C THR A 122 29.17 -11.57 -8.66
N ASN A 123 29.15 -12.38 -7.60
CA ASN A 123 28.15 -13.43 -7.43
C ASN A 123 26.73 -12.86 -7.35
N LYS A 124 26.53 -11.78 -6.58
CA LYS A 124 25.23 -11.09 -6.50
C LYS A 124 24.81 -10.47 -7.83
N SER A 125 25.75 -10.02 -8.66
CA SER A 125 25.42 -9.54 -10.01
C SER A 125 24.90 -10.68 -10.90
N LYS A 126 25.51 -11.87 -10.82
CA LYS A 126 25.05 -13.05 -11.59
C LYS A 126 23.66 -13.49 -11.15
N GLU A 127 23.42 -13.59 -9.84
CA GLU A 127 22.08 -13.87 -9.30
C GLU A 127 21.05 -12.84 -9.78
N ALA A 128 21.42 -11.56 -9.81
CA ALA A 128 20.53 -10.51 -10.33
C ALA A 128 20.18 -10.72 -11.81
N ASP A 129 21.13 -11.13 -12.65
CA ASP A 129 20.88 -11.41 -14.08
C ASP A 129 20.00 -12.64 -14.30
N GLU A 130 20.11 -13.67 -13.45
CA GLU A 130 19.20 -14.82 -13.47
C GLU A 130 17.75 -14.38 -13.21
N TYR A 131 17.53 -13.63 -12.12
CA TYR A 131 16.20 -13.08 -11.80
C TYR A 131 15.69 -12.12 -12.86
N LYS A 132 16.56 -11.31 -13.46
CA LYS A 132 16.24 -10.42 -14.57
C LYS A 132 15.64 -11.19 -15.75
N ASN A 133 16.20 -12.35 -16.09
CA ASN A 133 15.67 -13.20 -17.17
C ASN A 133 14.32 -13.81 -16.81
N ILE A 134 14.13 -14.25 -15.56
CA ILE A 134 12.83 -14.73 -15.06
C ILE A 134 11.77 -13.63 -15.18
N VAL A 135 12.10 -12.38 -14.84
CA VAL A 135 11.18 -11.24 -14.98
C VAL A 135 10.79 -11.03 -16.44
N LYS A 136 11.76 -11.01 -17.36
CA LYS A 136 11.49 -10.84 -18.79
C LYS A 136 10.54 -11.91 -19.33
N GLN A 137 10.76 -13.17 -18.98
CA GLN A 137 9.90 -14.29 -19.36
C GLN A 137 8.51 -14.19 -18.71
N THR A 138 8.46 -13.96 -17.39
CA THR A 138 7.23 -13.87 -16.62
C THR A 138 6.32 -12.79 -17.17
N PHE A 139 6.87 -11.61 -17.46
CA PHE A 139 6.08 -10.46 -17.87
C PHE A 139 6.06 -10.19 -19.37
N ASN A 140 6.71 -11.04 -20.18
CA ASN A 140 6.87 -10.87 -21.61
C ASN A 140 7.40 -9.46 -21.98
N THR A 141 8.55 -9.11 -21.40
CA THR A 141 9.18 -7.79 -21.61
C THR A 141 10.64 -7.93 -22.02
N ASP A 142 11.08 -7.04 -22.93
CA ASP A 142 12.45 -7.05 -23.44
C ASP A 142 13.45 -6.46 -22.43
N THR A 143 12.98 -5.65 -21.48
CA THR A 143 13.83 -4.90 -20.56
C THR A 143 13.46 -5.15 -19.10
N CYS A 144 14.50 -5.26 -18.26
CA CYS A 144 14.33 -5.34 -16.81
C CYS A 144 15.43 -4.49 -16.14
N ASN A 145 15.00 -3.48 -15.38
CA ASN A 145 15.79 -2.47 -14.69
C ASN A 145 15.02 -1.96 -13.44
N ARG A 146 15.58 -0.99 -12.71
CA ARG A 146 14.95 -0.43 -11.50
C ARG A 146 13.62 0.30 -11.74
N THR A 147 13.37 0.75 -12.96
CA THR A 147 12.12 1.40 -13.35
C THR A 147 11.15 0.43 -14.03
N THR A 148 11.55 -0.82 -14.28
CA THR A 148 10.72 -1.85 -14.91
C THR A 148 9.40 -2.05 -14.21
N ARG A 149 9.32 -1.84 -12.90
CA ARG A 149 8.02 -1.80 -12.20
C ARG A 149 7.00 -0.93 -12.94
N TYR A 150 7.35 0.28 -13.35
CA TYR A 150 6.41 1.22 -13.97
C TYR A 150 5.86 0.72 -15.33
N TYR A 151 6.67 0.01 -16.11
CA TYR A 151 6.23 -0.60 -17.38
C TYR A 151 5.42 -1.88 -17.15
N LEU A 152 5.76 -2.62 -16.09
CA LEU A 152 5.01 -3.77 -15.62
C LEU A 152 3.69 -3.38 -14.93
N LEU A 153 3.38 -2.11 -14.74
CA LEU A 153 2.16 -1.63 -14.09
C LEU A 153 1.15 -1.00 -15.10
N GLY A 154 1.36 -1.21 -16.41
CA GLY A 154 0.58 -0.57 -17.48
C GLY A 154 -0.91 -0.98 -17.62
N GLU A 155 -1.69 0.02 -18.07
CA GLU A 155 -3.13 0.15 -18.39
C GLU A 155 -4.18 -0.22 -17.32
N PHE A 156 -4.64 0.80 -16.58
CA PHE A 156 -5.73 0.79 -15.59
C PHE A 156 -7.14 0.49 -16.15
N ASN A 157 -7.26 0.08 -17.41
CA ASN A 157 -8.55 -0.05 -18.10
C ASN A 157 -9.41 -1.23 -17.62
N LYS A 158 -8.86 -2.09 -16.74
CA LYS A 158 -9.57 -3.23 -16.14
C LYS A 158 -9.44 -3.20 -14.62
N LEU A 159 -10.09 -2.24 -13.96
CA LEU A 159 -10.18 -2.24 -12.51
C LEU A 159 -10.81 -3.56 -12.02
N PRO A 160 -10.26 -4.20 -10.98
CA PRO A 160 -10.85 -5.42 -10.44
C PRO A 160 -12.28 -5.10 -9.98
N GLN A 161 -13.24 -5.76 -10.63
CA GLN A 161 -14.60 -5.78 -10.14
C GLN A 161 -14.62 -6.76 -8.97
N LEU A 162 -14.51 -6.22 -7.75
CA LEU A 162 -14.96 -6.97 -6.57
C LEU A 162 -16.49 -6.94 -6.66
N ASP A 163 -17.05 -7.90 -7.39
CA ASP A 163 -18.39 -7.89 -8.02
C ASP A 163 -19.58 -7.56 -7.10
N ASN A 164 -19.35 -7.41 -5.80
CA ASN A 164 -20.40 -7.21 -4.79
C ASN A 164 -20.20 -5.96 -3.90
N ILE A 165 -19.27 -5.06 -4.21
CA ILE A 165 -19.01 -3.89 -3.34
C ILE A 165 -19.01 -2.57 -4.14
N PRO A 166 -20.18 -1.91 -4.27
CA PRO A 166 -20.34 -0.68 -5.08
C PRO A 166 -19.35 0.44 -4.74
N PHE A 167 -19.04 0.64 -3.45
CA PHE A 167 -18.11 1.70 -3.03
C PHE A 167 -16.66 1.45 -3.49
N VAL A 168 -16.27 0.19 -3.72
CA VAL A 168 -14.93 -0.18 -4.22
C VAL A 168 -14.77 0.27 -5.66
N LEU A 169 -15.79 0.01 -6.48
CA LEU A 169 -15.80 0.44 -7.88
C LEU A 169 -15.73 1.96 -8.00
N GLU A 170 -16.52 2.67 -7.19
CA GLU A 170 -16.50 4.13 -7.15
C GLU A 170 -15.14 4.67 -6.69
N PHE A 171 -14.57 4.11 -5.62
CA PHE A 171 -13.24 4.51 -5.14
C PHE A 171 -12.16 4.28 -6.21
N ASN A 172 -12.17 3.11 -6.85
CA ASN A 172 -11.20 2.75 -7.88
C ASN A 172 -11.26 3.66 -9.10
N ARG A 173 -12.45 4.06 -9.53
CA ARG A 173 -12.64 5.05 -10.62
C ARG A 173 -12.09 6.44 -10.26
N ASN A 174 -12.05 6.77 -8.98
CA ASN A 174 -11.63 8.07 -8.48
C ASN A 174 -10.13 8.16 -8.10
N ILE A 175 -9.36 7.06 -8.19
CA ILE A 175 -7.91 7.04 -7.86
C ILE A 175 -7.14 8.10 -8.66
N ALA A 176 -7.36 8.19 -9.97
CA ALA A 176 -6.64 9.14 -10.83
C ALA A 176 -6.96 10.60 -10.46
N ASN A 177 -8.21 10.88 -10.11
CA ASN A 177 -8.63 12.20 -9.64
C ASN A 177 -7.97 12.53 -8.29
N LEU A 178 -7.87 11.53 -7.40
CA LEU A 178 -7.21 11.67 -6.10
C LEU A 178 -5.71 11.93 -6.26
N ASP A 179 -5.00 11.18 -7.11
CA ASP A 179 -3.57 11.41 -7.38
C ASP A 179 -3.32 12.79 -7.98
N SER A 180 -4.11 13.19 -8.98
CA SER A 180 -4.03 14.51 -9.59
C SER A 180 -4.21 15.62 -8.55
N ARG A 181 -5.22 15.49 -7.68
CA ARG A 181 -5.46 16.43 -6.58
C ARG A 181 -4.31 16.49 -5.58
N LEU A 182 -3.76 15.34 -5.17
CA LEU A 182 -2.61 15.27 -4.27
C LEU A 182 -1.36 15.90 -4.89
N SER A 183 -1.11 15.63 -6.17
CA SER A 183 0.00 16.21 -6.93
C SER A 183 -0.09 17.74 -6.98
N GLN A 184 -1.27 18.28 -7.26
CA GLN A 184 -1.52 19.73 -7.22
C GLN A 184 -1.26 20.34 -5.84
N ILE A 185 -1.72 19.68 -4.76
CA ILE A 185 -1.51 20.16 -3.39
C ILE A 185 -0.02 20.22 -3.02
N LEU A 186 0.76 19.24 -3.48
CA LEU A 186 2.19 19.12 -3.13
C LEU A 186 3.10 20.02 -3.96
N HIS A 187 2.73 20.33 -5.21
CA HIS A 187 3.57 21.07 -6.15
C HIS A 187 3.18 22.55 -6.31
N ASN A 188 1.96 22.92 -5.94
CA ASN A 188 1.55 24.32 -5.95
C ASN A 188 1.83 24.97 -4.60
N ASN A 189 2.14 26.27 -4.61
CA ASN A 189 2.06 27.14 -3.43
C ASN A 189 0.57 27.32 -3.07
N VAL A 190 -0.08 26.28 -2.58
CA VAL A 190 -1.48 26.36 -2.15
C VAL A 190 -1.52 27.24 -0.91
N GLU A 191 -2.23 28.36 -1.00
CA GLU A 191 -2.57 29.16 0.18
C GLU A 191 -3.21 28.23 1.23
N SER A 192 -2.59 28.18 2.41
CA SER A 192 -3.03 27.35 3.53
C SER A 192 -4.40 27.82 4.00
N ASN A 193 -5.46 27.35 3.35
CA ASN A 193 -6.82 27.61 3.79
C ASN A 193 -7.12 26.66 4.96
N ILE A 194 -6.60 27.07 6.13
CA ILE A 194 -6.62 26.46 7.47
C ILE A 194 -8.05 26.09 7.91
N SER A 195 -9.05 26.83 7.44
CA SER A 195 -10.47 26.70 7.79
C SER A 195 -11.15 25.38 7.41
N SER A 196 -10.46 24.45 6.72
CA SER A 196 -11.04 23.19 6.22
C SER A 196 -10.23 21.94 6.55
N ASN A 197 -9.21 22.03 7.42
CA ASN A 197 -8.32 20.89 7.69
C ASN A 197 -9.03 19.68 8.31
N PHE A 198 -10.09 19.89 9.10
CA PHE A 198 -10.93 18.79 9.60
C PHE A 198 -11.56 17.97 8.46
N LYS A 199 -12.21 18.65 7.51
CA LYS A 199 -12.84 17.97 6.36
C LYS A 199 -11.80 17.24 5.52
N LYS A 200 -10.67 17.90 5.23
CA LYS A 200 -9.55 17.33 4.49
C LYS A 200 -8.99 16.08 5.19
N THR A 201 -8.86 16.12 6.50
CA THR A 201 -8.37 14.98 7.30
C THR A 201 -9.35 13.81 7.27
N ASN A 202 -10.65 14.07 7.40
CA ASN A 202 -11.68 13.04 7.23
C ASN A 202 -11.60 12.39 5.84
N GLU A 203 -11.39 13.17 4.78
CA GLU A 203 -11.20 12.62 3.43
C GLU A 203 -9.95 11.76 3.29
N ILE A 204 -8.83 12.17 3.91
CA ILE A 204 -7.59 11.40 3.94
C ILE A 204 -7.82 10.06 4.66
N ILE A 205 -8.36 10.11 5.88
CA ILE A 205 -8.66 8.92 6.69
C ILE A 205 -9.57 7.98 5.90
N LYS A 206 -10.65 8.50 5.31
CA LYS A 206 -11.57 7.71 4.49
C LYS A 206 -10.86 7.01 3.34
N SER A 207 -10.00 7.74 2.63
CA SER A 207 -9.35 7.22 1.43
C SER A 207 -8.32 6.14 1.76
N ILE A 208 -7.51 6.30 2.81
CA ILE A 208 -6.56 5.26 3.23
C ILE A 208 -7.24 4.01 3.78
N HIS A 209 -8.39 4.15 4.45
CA HIS A 209 -9.20 3.02 4.87
C HIS A 209 -9.73 2.20 3.70
N TYR A 210 -10.20 2.87 2.64
CA TYR A 210 -10.61 2.18 1.43
C TYR A 210 -9.44 1.44 0.79
N MET A 211 -8.26 2.06 0.70
CA MET A 211 -7.06 1.38 0.19
C MET A 211 -6.71 0.14 1.00
N MET A 212 -6.69 0.24 2.34
CA MET A 212 -6.41 -0.88 3.25
C MET A 212 -7.44 -2.02 3.11
N TYR A 213 -8.73 -1.69 3.06
CA TYR A 213 -9.79 -2.67 2.92
C TYR A 213 -9.69 -3.42 1.59
N ILE A 214 -9.58 -2.67 0.49
CA ILE A 214 -9.53 -3.27 -0.85
C ILE A 214 -8.24 -4.05 -1.04
N SER A 215 -7.09 -3.52 -0.58
CA SER A 215 -5.82 -4.23 -0.67
C SER A 215 -5.87 -5.57 0.03
N LEU A 216 -6.52 -5.64 1.19
CA LEU A 216 -6.69 -6.88 1.95
C LEU A 216 -7.68 -7.85 1.28
N CYS A 217 -8.76 -7.37 0.67
CA CYS A 217 -9.63 -8.20 -0.16
C CYS A 217 -8.84 -8.83 -1.33
N LEU A 218 -8.04 -8.02 -2.02
CA LEU A 218 -7.24 -8.50 -3.14
C LEU A 218 -6.14 -9.46 -2.67
N PHE A 219 -5.58 -9.26 -1.48
CA PHE A 219 -4.62 -10.18 -0.85
C PHE A 219 -5.23 -11.57 -0.64
N GLN A 220 -6.43 -11.64 -0.08
CA GLN A 220 -7.18 -12.87 0.13
C GLN A 220 -7.41 -13.63 -1.19
N ILE A 221 -7.80 -12.91 -2.24
CA ILE A 221 -8.06 -13.50 -3.55
C ILE A 221 -6.75 -13.93 -4.23
N HIS A 222 -5.73 -13.07 -4.22
CA HIS A 222 -4.45 -13.31 -4.89
C HIS A 222 -3.76 -14.57 -4.39
N TYR A 223 -3.73 -14.78 -3.07
CA TYR A 223 -3.11 -15.96 -2.47
C TYR A 223 -4.09 -17.12 -2.25
N ASN A 224 -5.37 -16.97 -2.62
CA ASN A 224 -6.46 -17.89 -2.27
C ASN A 224 -6.48 -18.22 -0.77
N TRP A 225 -6.29 -17.22 0.08
CA TRP A 225 -5.98 -17.41 1.48
C TRP A 225 -7.04 -16.80 2.38
N TYR A 226 -8.03 -17.63 2.75
CA TYR A 226 -9.24 -17.22 3.48
C TYR A 226 -9.14 -17.59 4.97
N THR A 227 -8.22 -16.94 5.69
CA THR A 227 -8.04 -17.21 7.13
C THR A 227 -9.06 -16.48 7.99
N LEU A 228 -9.28 -16.99 9.21
CA LEU A 228 -10.08 -16.31 10.23
C LEU A 228 -9.56 -14.89 10.49
N GLN A 229 -8.24 -14.72 10.55
CA GLN A 229 -7.56 -13.46 10.82
C GLN A 229 -7.83 -12.43 9.71
N ILE A 230 -7.77 -12.84 8.44
CA ILE A 230 -8.10 -11.98 7.30
C ILE A 230 -9.57 -11.57 7.34
N ASN A 231 -10.47 -12.53 7.57
CA ASN A 231 -11.91 -12.27 7.62
C ASN A 231 -12.28 -11.32 8.77
N GLN A 232 -11.70 -11.53 9.95
CA GLN A 232 -11.86 -10.63 11.10
C GLN A 232 -11.29 -9.24 10.76
N GLY A 233 -10.07 -9.15 10.23
CA GLY A 233 -9.47 -7.87 9.82
C GLY A 233 -10.35 -7.10 8.81
N LEU A 234 -10.89 -7.78 7.80
CA LEU A 234 -11.82 -7.21 6.84
C LEU A 234 -13.12 -6.72 7.49
N GLN A 235 -13.67 -7.46 8.45
CA GLN A 235 -14.85 -7.06 9.19
C GLN A 235 -14.61 -5.77 9.99
N TYR A 236 -13.47 -5.69 10.70
CA TYR A 236 -13.09 -4.49 11.45
C TYR A 236 -12.83 -3.27 10.54
N LEU A 237 -12.18 -3.46 9.39
CA LEU A 237 -11.99 -2.39 8.41
C LEU A 237 -13.33 -1.93 7.80
N LYS A 238 -14.24 -2.85 7.54
CA LYS A 238 -15.59 -2.52 7.06
C LYS A 238 -16.38 -1.72 8.10
N ASN A 239 -16.29 -2.08 9.38
CA ASN A 239 -16.90 -1.32 10.46
C ASN A 239 -16.30 0.09 10.58
N ALA A 240 -14.98 0.22 10.46
CA ALA A 240 -14.30 1.51 10.44
C ALA A 240 -14.79 2.41 9.29
N ILE A 241 -14.93 1.85 8.08
CA ILE A 241 -15.49 2.56 6.91
C ILE A 241 -16.91 3.06 7.19
N ASN A 242 -17.76 2.24 7.83
CA ASN A 242 -19.13 2.64 8.19
C ASN A 242 -19.11 3.84 9.15
N ILE A 243 -18.30 3.78 10.22
CA ILE A 243 -18.14 4.89 11.19
C ILE A 243 -17.68 6.18 10.48
N ILE A 244 -16.79 6.07 9.50
CA ILE A 244 -16.31 7.21 8.72
C ILE A 244 -17.43 7.79 7.84
N ASN A 245 -18.21 6.94 7.18
CA ASN A 245 -19.32 7.37 6.32
C ASN A 245 -20.46 8.04 7.10
N ASP A 246 -20.65 7.65 8.37
CA ASP A 246 -21.60 8.29 9.28
C ASP A 246 -21.09 9.65 9.82
N ASN A 247 -20.01 10.20 9.25
CA ASN A 247 -19.34 11.45 9.61
C ASN A 247 -18.85 11.53 11.07
N GLN A 248 -18.61 10.38 11.71
CA GLN A 248 -18.14 10.32 13.10
C GLN A 248 -16.62 10.11 13.24
N ALA A 249 -15.84 10.12 12.16
CA ALA A 249 -14.42 9.74 12.21
C ALA A 249 -13.57 10.64 13.12
N ILE A 250 -13.84 11.94 13.06
CA ILE A 250 -13.24 12.96 13.90
C ILE A 250 -14.39 13.73 14.55
N GLN A 251 -14.54 13.60 15.87
CA GLN A 251 -15.52 14.37 16.63
C GLN A 251 -14.88 15.70 17.08
N ASN A 252 -15.68 16.77 17.06
CA ASN A 252 -15.26 18.10 17.47
C ASN A 252 -14.65 18.09 18.89
N LEU A 253 -13.71 19.01 19.13
CA LEU A 253 -13.17 19.32 20.46
C LEU A 253 -14.29 19.61 21.47
#